data_AF-A0A838GAG7-F1
#
_entry.id   AF-A0A838GAG7-F1
#
_cell.length_a   1.000
_cell.length_b   1.000
_cell.length_c   1.000
_cell.angle_alpha   90.00
_cell.angle_beta   90.00
_cell.angle_gamma   90.00
#
_symmetry.space_group_name_H-M   'P 1'
#
loop_
_entity.id
_entity.type
_entity.pdbx_description
1 polymer ?
#
loop_
_entity_poly.entity_id
_entity_poly.type
_entity_poly.pdbx_seq_one_letter_code
_entity_poly.pdbx_strand_id
1 'polypeptide(L)'
;MQQYHHLLRRILDDGVEKGDRTGTGTLSVFGHQMRFDLAEGFPLVTTKKVHTRSVFAELLWFLRGDTNVTWLRDRGVTIWDEWADESGDLGPVYGHQWRSWPTPSGAHVDQIAQVVEAVKRDPDSRRLLVSAWNVADIP
;
A
#
# COMPACT_ATOMS: atom_id res chain seq x y z
N MET A 1 -6.60 -17.06 -8.83
CA MET A 1 -6.30 -15.84 -9.62
C MET A 1 -7.36 -15.49 -10.68
N GLN A 2 -8.35 -16.33 -10.96
CA GLN A 2 -9.49 -15.95 -11.82
C GLN A 2 -10.19 -14.67 -11.32
N GLN A 3 -10.21 -14.46 -10.00
CA GLN A 3 -10.70 -13.23 -9.36
C GLN A 3 -10.08 -11.96 -9.97
N TYR A 4 -8.75 -11.93 -10.13
CA TYR A 4 -8.04 -10.80 -10.74
C TYR A 4 -8.42 -10.61 -12.21
N HIS A 5 -8.54 -11.70 -12.98
CA HIS A 5 -8.97 -11.62 -14.38
C HIS A 5 -10.45 -11.23 -14.55
N HIS A 6 -11.32 -11.58 -13.60
CA HIS A 6 -12.70 -11.14 -13.58
C HIS A 6 -12.79 -9.64 -13.34
N LEU A 7 -11.96 -9.08 -12.44
CA LEU A 7 -11.87 -7.63 -12.27
C LEU A 7 -11.41 -6.94 -13.56
N LEU A 8 -10.35 -7.45 -14.21
CA LEU A 8 -9.88 -6.88 -15.47
C LEU A 8 -10.96 -6.90 -16.56
N ARG A 9 -11.66 -8.03 -16.72
CA ARG A 9 -12.79 -8.14 -17.66
C ARG A 9 -13.90 -7.16 -17.32
N ARG A 10 -14.33 -7.08 -16.06
CA ARG A 10 -15.35 -6.10 -15.61
C ARG A 10 -14.95 -4.66 -15.94
N ILE A 11 -13.68 -4.29 -15.77
CA ILE A 11 -13.21 -2.94 -16.12
C ILE A 11 -13.30 -2.68 -17.63
N LEU A 12 -13.01 -3.69 -18.46
CA LEU A 12 -13.05 -3.56 -19.92
C LEU A 12 -14.50 -3.56 -20.45
N ASP A 13 -15.37 -4.39 -19.88
CA ASP A 13 -16.73 -4.59 -20.37
C ASP A 13 -17.70 -3.50 -19.82
N ASP A 14 -17.58 -3.14 -18.54
CA ASP A 14 -18.51 -2.24 -17.84
C ASP A 14 -17.91 -0.88 -17.46
N GLY A 15 -16.62 -0.66 -17.77
CA GLY A 15 -15.90 0.54 -17.36
C GLY A 15 -16.43 1.81 -18.02
N VAL A 16 -16.51 2.89 -17.25
CA VAL A 16 -16.83 4.22 -17.77
C VAL A 16 -15.53 4.95 -18.08
N GLU A 17 -15.46 5.60 -19.25
CA GLU A 17 -14.34 6.47 -19.62
C GLU A 17 -14.27 7.68 -18.68
N LYS A 18 -13.08 7.94 -18.15
CA LYS A 18 -12.81 9.08 -17.25
C LYS A 18 -11.43 9.64 -17.51
N GLY A 19 -11.31 10.97 -17.49
CA GLY A 19 -10.01 11.63 -17.33
C GLY A 19 -9.40 11.35 -15.96
N ASP A 20 -8.11 11.55 -15.84
CA ASP A 20 -7.34 11.37 -14.59
C ASP A 20 -6.30 12.50 -14.43
N ARG A 21 -5.66 12.58 -13.26
CA ARG A 21 -4.70 13.66 -12.92
C ARG A 21 -3.48 13.69 -13.85
N THR A 22 -3.11 12.56 -14.46
CA THR A 22 -1.98 12.49 -15.40
C THR A 22 -2.36 12.89 -16.83
N GLY A 23 -3.66 13.05 -17.12
CA GLY A 23 -4.16 13.37 -18.46
C GLY A 23 -4.16 12.20 -19.45
N THR A 24 -3.98 10.96 -18.98
CA THR A 24 -3.89 9.76 -19.83
C THR A 24 -5.28 9.23 -20.23
N GLY A 25 -6.24 9.29 -19.30
CA GLY A 25 -7.56 8.67 -19.45
C GLY A 25 -7.60 7.23 -18.93
N THR A 26 -8.78 6.80 -18.47
CA THR A 26 -9.00 5.48 -17.85
C THR A 26 -10.38 4.92 -18.21
N LEU A 27 -10.50 3.59 -18.19
CA LEU A 27 -11.78 2.91 -17.97
C LEU A 27 -11.89 2.58 -16.48
N SER A 28 -13.01 2.94 -15.86
CA SER A 28 -13.17 2.87 -14.40
C SER A 28 -14.49 2.24 -13.97
N VAL A 29 -14.41 1.38 -12.96
CA VAL A 29 -15.54 0.91 -12.16
C VAL A 29 -15.33 1.32 -10.70
N PHE A 30 -16.41 1.62 -9.97
CA PHE A 30 -16.35 1.94 -8.54
C PHE A 30 -16.95 0.82 -7.71
N GLY A 31 -16.28 0.47 -6.60
CA GLY A 31 -16.70 -0.64 -5.73
C GLY A 31 -16.44 -2.02 -6.35
N HIS A 32 -15.40 -2.69 -5.88
CA HIS A 32 -15.10 -4.09 -6.20
C HIS A 32 -14.47 -4.78 -5.00
N GLN A 33 -14.69 -6.08 -4.86
CA GLN A 33 -14.09 -6.89 -3.80
C GLN A 33 -13.54 -8.20 -4.38
N MET A 34 -12.34 -8.56 -3.95
CA MET A 34 -11.74 -9.87 -4.20
C MET A 34 -11.41 -10.53 -2.86
N ARG A 35 -11.42 -11.86 -2.83
CA ARG A 35 -10.98 -12.66 -1.68
C ARG A 35 -10.03 -13.74 -2.18
N PHE A 36 -8.97 -13.98 -1.42
CA PHE A 36 -7.96 -14.99 -1.68
C PHE A 36 -7.76 -15.79 -0.39
N ASP A 37 -7.98 -17.10 -0.46
CA ASP A 37 -7.62 -17.99 0.64
C ASP A 37 -6.12 -18.24 0.58
N LEU A 38 -5.39 -17.84 1.62
CA LEU A 38 -3.94 -17.97 1.68
C LEU A 38 -3.49 -19.39 2.02
N ALA A 39 -4.39 -20.27 2.49
CA ALA A 39 -4.11 -21.69 2.68
C ALA A 39 -3.96 -22.42 1.34
N GLU A 40 -4.62 -21.93 0.29
CA GLU A 40 -4.54 -22.46 -1.09
C GLU A 40 -3.27 -22.01 -1.83
N GLY A 41 -2.51 -21.08 -1.26
CA GLY A 41 -1.22 -20.62 -1.80
C GLY A 41 -1.06 -19.10 -1.83
N PHE A 42 0.11 -18.65 -2.29
CA PHE A 42 0.44 -17.23 -2.39
C PHE A 42 -0.20 -16.60 -3.65
N PRO A 43 -1.08 -15.59 -3.53
CA PRO A 43 -1.87 -15.06 -4.65
C PRO A 43 -1.07 -14.12 -5.58
N LEU A 44 0.08 -14.59 -6.07
CA LEU A 44 0.88 -13.89 -7.08
C LEU A 44 0.27 -14.10 -8.46
N VAL A 45 0.11 -13.03 -9.24
CA VAL A 45 -0.33 -13.15 -10.64
C VAL A 45 0.69 -13.97 -11.41
N THR A 46 0.23 -15.01 -12.10
CA THR A 46 1.07 -15.95 -12.86
C THR A 46 0.99 -15.75 -14.37
N THR A 47 -0.01 -15.04 -14.87
CA THR A 47 -0.20 -14.76 -16.31
C THR A 47 0.70 -13.65 -16.85
N LYS A 48 1.48 -13.01 -15.98
CA LYS A 48 2.62 -12.16 -16.33
C LYS A 48 3.67 -12.27 -15.23
N LYS A 49 4.95 -12.15 -15.57
CA LYS A 49 6.02 -12.14 -14.56
C LYS A 49 5.91 -10.88 -13.71
N VAL A 50 5.91 -11.05 -12.39
CA VAL A 50 5.90 -9.95 -11.40
C VAL A 50 7.30 -9.81 -10.81
N HIS A 51 7.78 -8.57 -10.67
CA HIS A 51 9.08 -8.29 -10.04
C HIS A 51 8.97 -8.31 -8.51
N THR A 52 8.96 -9.51 -7.93
CA THR A 52 8.72 -9.72 -6.49
C THR A 52 9.77 -9.09 -5.57
N ARG A 53 11.01 -8.91 -6.06
CA ARG A 53 12.06 -8.19 -5.31
C ARG A 53 11.61 -6.80 -4.90
N SER A 54 10.97 -6.04 -5.80
CA SER A 54 10.46 -4.70 -5.47
C SER A 54 9.33 -4.75 -4.45
N VAL A 55 8.37 -5.67 -4.61
CA VAL A 55 7.23 -5.83 -3.69
C VAL A 55 7.69 -6.12 -2.26
N PHE A 56 8.65 -7.05 -2.10
CA PHE A 56 9.14 -7.41 -0.77
C PHE A 56 10.01 -6.32 -0.15
N ALA A 57 10.87 -5.67 -0.94
CA ALA A 57 11.68 -4.56 -0.46
C ALA A 57 10.81 -3.39 -0.01
N GLU A 58 9.77 -3.04 -0.77
CA GLU A 58 8.82 -1.98 -0.42
C GLU A 58 8.10 -2.27 0.89
N LEU A 59 7.59 -3.50 1.09
CA LEU A 59 6.95 -3.86 2.36
C LEU A 59 7.91 -3.76 3.55
N LEU A 60 9.17 -4.20 3.38
CA LEU A 60 10.18 -4.07 4.42
C LEU A 60 10.52 -2.59 4.69
N TRP A 61 10.55 -1.75 3.67
CA TRP A 61 10.76 -0.31 3.79
C TRP A 61 9.61 0.38 4.55
N PHE A 62 8.34 0.06 4.24
CA PHE A 62 7.19 0.52 5.04
C PHE A 62 7.29 0.08 6.49
N LEU A 63 7.62 -1.19 6.73
CA LEU A 63 7.79 -1.73 8.09
C LEU A 63 8.95 -1.09 8.84
N ARG A 64 9.93 -0.47 8.17
CA ARG A 64 10.99 0.32 8.83
C ARG A 64 10.52 1.71 9.25
N GLY A 65 9.36 2.15 8.77
CA GLY A 65 8.88 3.52 8.96
C GLY A 65 9.55 4.53 8.05
N ASP A 66 10.25 4.05 7.02
CA ASP A 66 11.07 4.86 6.12
C ASP A 66 10.19 5.49 5.03
N THR A 67 10.59 6.68 4.60
CA THR A 67 9.93 7.49 3.56
C THR A 67 10.93 8.10 2.58
N ASN A 68 12.21 7.76 2.69
CA ASN A 68 13.24 8.14 1.73
C ASN A 68 13.59 6.95 0.81
N VAL A 69 13.69 7.19 -0.50
CA VAL A 69 13.91 6.14 -1.49
C VAL A 69 15.33 5.59 -1.53
N THR A 70 16.30 6.21 -0.85
CA THR A 70 17.70 5.74 -0.80
C THR A 70 17.79 4.28 -0.39
N TRP A 71 17.05 3.86 0.64
CA TRP A 71 17.07 2.47 1.10
C TRP A 71 16.59 1.47 0.03
N LEU A 72 15.62 1.89 -0.79
CA LEU A 72 15.10 1.10 -1.92
C LEU A 72 16.11 1.07 -3.08
N ARG A 73 16.72 2.22 -3.42
CA ARG A 73 17.73 2.36 -4.47
C ARG A 73 18.96 1.50 -4.20
N ASP A 74 19.44 1.47 -2.96
CA ASP A 74 20.55 0.59 -2.52
C ASP A 74 20.25 -0.90 -2.74
N ARG A 75 18.98 -1.26 -2.90
CA ARG A 75 18.50 -2.62 -3.16
C ARG A 75 18.04 -2.83 -4.60
N GLY A 76 18.31 -1.87 -5.49
CA GLY A 76 17.93 -1.93 -6.90
C GLY A 76 16.42 -1.84 -7.12
N VAL A 77 15.72 -1.08 -6.27
CA VAL A 77 14.27 -0.87 -6.36
C VAL A 77 14.01 0.62 -6.60
N THR A 78 13.37 0.93 -7.72
CA THR A 78 13.20 2.30 -8.25
C THR A 78 11.73 2.71 -8.40
N ILE A 79 10.78 1.93 -7.87
CA ILE A 79 9.34 2.08 -8.12
C ILE A 79 8.72 3.38 -7.53
N TRP A 80 9.48 4.12 -6.74
CA TRP A 80 9.08 5.36 -6.08
C TRP A 80 9.87 6.58 -6.60
N ASP A 81 10.77 6.41 -7.56
CA ASP A 81 11.70 7.45 -7.99
C ASP A 81 11.00 8.67 -8.59
N GLU A 82 9.89 8.47 -9.31
CA GLU A 82 9.18 9.55 -10.01
C GLU A 82 8.33 10.43 -9.07
N TRP A 83 8.24 10.09 -7.78
CA TRP A 83 7.47 10.83 -6.78
C TRP A 83 8.35 11.45 -5.69
N ALA A 84 9.61 11.00 -5.58
CA ALA A 84 10.54 11.51 -4.61
C ALA A 84 11.08 12.88 -5.03
N ASP A 85 11.36 13.74 -4.05
CA ASP A 85 12.04 15.01 -4.31
C ASP A 85 13.54 14.82 -4.60
N GLU A 86 14.28 15.93 -4.74
CA GLU A 86 15.72 15.92 -5.03
C GLU A 86 16.57 15.23 -3.95
N SER A 87 16.12 15.20 -2.68
CA SER A 87 16.78 14.47 -1.59
C SER A 87 16.29 13.02 -1.46
N GLY A 88 15.31 12.62 -2.28
CA GLY A 88 14.74 11.28 -2.26
C GLY A 88 13.60 11.11 -1.25
N ASP A 89 13.07 12.20 -0.69
CA ASP A 89 12.00 12.16 0.30
C ASP A 89 10.63 12.17 -0.37
N LEU A 90 9.69 11.41 0.22
CA LEU A 90 8.29 11.31 -0.22
C LEU A 90 7.32 12.04 0.72
N GLY A 91 7.83 12.69 1.77
CA GLY A 91 7.00 13.18 2.88
C GLY A 91 6.45 12.04 3.76
N PRO A 92 5.45 12.32 4.62
CA PRO A 92 4.96 11.39 5.65
C PRO A 92 3.98 10.34 5.07
N VAL A 93 4.45 9.55 4.10
CA VAL A 93 3.67 8.47 3.47
C VAL A 93 3.62 7.21 4.34
N TYR A 94 3.01 6.14 3.82
CA TYR A 94 2.73 4.85 4.48
C TYR A 94 3.62 4.47 5.66
N GLY A 95 4.95 4.33 5.46
CA GLY A 95 5.87 3.92 6.52
C GLY A 95 5.81 4.83 7.74
N HIS A 96 5.87 6.14 7.52
CA HIS A 96 5.72 7.14 8.58
C HIS A 96 4.39 6.99 9.32
N GLN A 97 3.27 6.90 8.60
CA GLN A 97 1.95 6.74 9.23
C GLN A 97 1.81 5.41 9.98
N TRP A 98 2.39 4.33 9.47
CA TRP A 98 2.32 3.00 10.08
C TRP A 98 3.11 2.89 11.39
N ARG A 99 4.30 3.51 11.44
CA ARG A 99 5.24 3.34 12.56
C ARG A 99 5.31 4.54 13.49
N SER A 100 4.91 5.72 13.03
CA SER A 100 5.11 7.01 13.69
C SER A 100 3.97 7.98 13.40
N TRP A 101 2.70 7.55 13.50
CA TRP A 101 1.56 8.45 13.27
C TRP A 101 1.60 9.62 14.27
N PRO A 102 1.65 10.90 13.84
CA PRO A 102 1.74 12.05 14.73
C PRO A 102 0.42 12.31 15.46
N THR A 103 0.51 12.63 16.75
CA THR A 103 -0.65 13.01 17.57
C THR A 103 -0.65 14.51 17.89
N PRO A 104 -1.81 15.13 18.18
CA PRO A 104 -1.87 16.55 18.54
C PRO A 104 -1.02 16.95 19.76
N SER A 105 -0.64 16.00 20.62
CA SER A 105 0.22 16.25 21.78
C SER A 105 1.72 16.23 21.45
N GLY A 106 2.10 15.95 20.20
CA GLY A 106 3.49 15.76 19.77
C GLY A 106 4.05 14.36 20.01
N ALA A 107 3.26 13.43 20.57
CA ALA A 107 3.62 12.02 20.64
C ALA A 107 3.37 11.31 19.30
N HIS A 108 3.88 10.09 19.16
CA HIS A 108 3.69 9.25 17.98
C HIS A 108 3.04 7.91 18.32
N VAL A 109 2.27 7.36 17.38
CA VAL A 109 1.59 6.06 17.49
C VAL A 109 2.19 5.07 16.48
N ASP A 110 2.76 3.97 16.99
CA ASP A 110 3.17 2.82 16.17
C ASP A 110 1.99 1.85 16.00
N GLN A 111 1.25 2.02 14.91
CA GLN A 111 0.04 1.23 14.63
C GLN A 111 0.36 -0.24 14.36
N ILE A 112 1.52 -0.53 13.76
CA ILE A 112 1.95 -1.91 13.47
C ILE A 112 2.24 -2.66 14.77
N ALA A 113 2.99 -2.05 15.69
CA ALA A 113 3.25 -2.66 16.99
C ALA A 113 1.94 -2.88 17.76
N GLN A 114 1.04 -1.88 17.76
CA GLN A 114 -0.25 -1.97 18.44
C GLN A 114 -1.13 -3.09 17.88
N VAL A 115 -1.25 -3.23 16.55
CA VAL A 115 -2.11 -4.27 15.97
C VAL A 115 -1.55 -5.68 16.21
N VAL A 116 -0.22 -5.85 16.14
CA VAL A 116 0.42 -7.14 16.44
C VAL A 116 0.18 -7.55 17.89
N GLU A 117 0.37 -6.64 18.84
CA GLU A 117 0.10 -6.92 20.26
C GLU A 117 -1.39 -7.13 20.53
N ALA A 118 -2.28 -6.39 19.85
CA ALA A 118 -3.71 -6.58 19.99
C ALA A 118 -4.18 -7.94 19.45
N VAL A 119 -3.65 -8.44 18.32
CA VAL A 119 -3.95 -9.79 17.81
C VAL A 119 -3.56 -10.87 18.83
N LYS A 120 -2.41 -10.71 19.51
CA LYS A 120 -1.96 -11.67 20.53
C LYS A 120 -2.82 -11.63 21.79
N ARG A 121 -3.25 -10.43 22.21
CA ARG A 121 -3.93 -10.20 23.49
C ARG A 121 -5.45 -10.35 23.41
N ASP A 122 -6.05 -9.85 22.34
CA ASP A 122 -7.50 -9.76 22.12
C ASP A 122 -7.83 -9.97 20.62
N PRO A 123 -7.71 -11.23 20.13
CA PRO A 123 -7.91 -11.55 18.72
C PRO A 123 -9.34 -11.31 18.22
N ASP A 124 -10.34 -11.25 19.12
CA ASP A 124 -11.75 -11.03 18.78
C ASP A 124 -12.09 -9.54 18.61
N SER A 125 -11.13 -8.66 18.89
CA SER A 125 -11.28 -7.22 18.70
C SER A 125 -11.67 -6.89 17.26
N ARG A 126 -12.76 -6.13 17.12
CA ARG A 126 -13.24 -5.61 15.82
C ARG A 126 -12.56 -4.28 15.44
N ARG A 127 -11.48 -3.92 16.14
CA ARG A 127 -10.76 -2.64 16.01
C ARG A 127 -9.28 -2.85 15.68
N LEU A 128 -8.93 -4.01 15.16
CA LEU A 128 -7.58 -4.31 14.65
C LEU A 128 -7.39 -3.58 13.31
N LEU A 129 -6.91 -2.34 13.37
CA LEU A 129 -6.83 -1.43 12.24
C LEU A 129 -5.46 -0.76 12.17
N VAL A 130 -5.02 -0.49 10.94
CA VAL A 130 -3.90 0.39 10.60
C VAL A 130 -4.41 1.33 9.53
N SER A 131 -4.27 2.65 9.73
CA SER A 131 -4.65 3.68 8.76
C SER A 131 -3.42 4.41 8.25
N ALA A 132 -3.36 4.63 6.93
CA ALA A 132 -2.40 5.57 6.33
C ALA A 132 -3.07 6.90 5.94
N TRP A 133 -4.39 7.04 6.15
CA TRP A 133 -5.14 8.24 5.79
C TRP A 133 -5.12 9.25 6.93
N ASN A 134 -4.00 9.96 7.08
CA ASN A 134 -3.88 11.07 8.02
C ASN A 134 -4.31 12.38 7.36
N VAL A 135 -5.49 12.87 7.73
CA VAL A 135 -6.13 14.04 7.09
C VAL A 135 -5.26 15.29 7.13
N ALA A 136 -4.45 15.48 8.17
CA ALA A 136 -3.60 16.67 8.31
C ALA A 136 -2.35 16.64 7.41
N ASP A 137 -1.94 15.45 6.95
CA ASP A 137 -0.70 15.22 6.21
C ASP A 137 -0.93 14.98 4.72
N ILE A 138 -2.20 14.94 4.26
CA ILE A 138 -2.55 14.77 2.85
C ILE A 138 -2.52 16.14 2.17
N PRO A 139 -1.77 16.32 1.06
CA PRO A 139 -1.75 17.55 0.27
C PRO A 139 -3.09 17.93 -0.35
#